data_AF-A0A3P7JHV7-F1
#
_entry.id   AF-A0A3P7JHV7-F1
#
_cell.length_a   1.000
_cell.length_b   1.000
_cell.length_c   1.000
_cell.angle_alpha   90.00
_cell.angle_beta   90.00
_cell.angle_gamma   90.00
#
_symmetry.space_group_name_H-M   'P 1'
#
loop_
_entity.id
_entity.type
_entity.pdbx_description
1 polymer ?
#
loop_
_entity_poly.entity_id
_entity_poly.type
_entity_poly.pdbx_seq_one_letter_code
_entity_poly.pdbx_strand_id
1 'polypeptide(L)'
;MCVLDDVCAQNHGQSEGVDAQLLSHLNKTFAQHPHYQPGAEGFLVKHYAGDVAYNVDGFCDRNRDVLYPDLILLMQGSSKSVFFHSIFNSCLDIIVN
;
A
#
# COMPACT_ATOMS: atom_id res chain seq x y z
N MET A 1 2.76 1.83 -10.12
CA MET A 1 3.05 1.65 -8.69
C MET A 1 4.46 2.15 -8.45
N CYS A 2 4.63 3.47 -8.37
CA CYS A 2 5.90 4.11 -8.00
C CYS A 2 5.56 5.28 -7.09
N VAL A 3 4.60 6.13 -7.50
CA VAL A 3 4.06 7.22 -6.68
C VAL A 3 3.48 6.74 -5.34
N LEU A 4 2.75 5.62 -5.32
CA LEU A 4 2.20 5.07 -4.09
C LEU A 4 3.29 4.60 -3.13
N ASP A 5 4.29 3.89 -3.65
CA ASP A 5 5.42 3.37 -2.89
C ASP A 5 6.31 4.51 -2.37
N ASP A 6 6.59 5.51 -3.22
CA ASP A 6 7.34 6.71 -2.87
C ASP A 6 6.66 7.50 -1.74
N VAL A 7 5.33 7.69 -1.82
CA VAL A 7 4.58 8.41 -0.78
C VAL A 7 4.53 7.62 0.53
N CYS A 8 4.38 6.30 0.47
CA CYS A 8 4.44 5.43 1.65
C CYS A 8 5.83 5.44 2.30
N ALA A 9 6.90 5.43 1.48
CA ALA A 9 8.28 5.46 1.94
C ALA A 9 8.72 6.86 2.44
N GLN A 10 8.07 7.94 2.05
CA GLN A 10 8.39 9.27 2.57
C GLN A 10 7.71 9.55 3.92
N ASN A 11 6.59 8.89 4.21
CA ASN A 11 5.75 9.15 5.38
C ASN A 11 5.82 8.04 6.45
N HIS A 12 6.94 7.32 6.57
CA HIS A 12 7.14 6.26 7.57
C HIS A 12 6.74 6.74 8.98
N GLY A 13 5.59 6.26 9.47
CA GLY A 13 5.08 6.53 10.82
C GLY A 13 3.99 7.58 10.95
N GLN A 14 3.58 8.26 9.87
CA GLN A 14 2.36 9.08 9.84
C GLN A 14 1.26 8.34 9.08
N SER A 15 0.07 8.18 9.69
CA SER A 15 -1.12 7.68 8.99
C SER A 15 -2.06 8.81 8.59
N GLU A 16 -2.06 9.92 9.33
CA GLU A 16 -3.04 10.98 9.16
C GLU A 16 -2.65 11.90 7.99
N GLY A 17 -3.54 12.03 7.00
CA GLY A 17 -3.35 12.93 5.85
C GLY A 17 -2.42 12.43 4.74
N VAL A 18 -1.82 11.24 4.87
CA VAL A 18 -0.93 10.67 3.84
C VAL A 18 -1.70 10.35 2.55
N ASP A 19 -2.93 9.86 2.65
CA ASP A 19 -3.77 9.60 1.47
C ASP A 19 -4.14 10.88 0.71
N ALA A 20 -4.29 12.01 1.42
CA ALA A 20 -4.50 13.32 0.80
C ALA A 20 -3.23 13.79 0.07
N GLN A 21 -2.04 13.50 0.61
CA GLN A 21 -0.78 13.76 -0.08
C GLN A 21 -0.63 12.88 -1.32
N LEU A 22 -0.97 11.61 -1.24
CA LEU A 22 -1.02 10.69 -2.37
C LEU A 22 -1.91 11.24 -3.48
N LEU A 23 -3.15 11.63 -3.16
CA LEU A 23 -4.08 12.21 -4.11
C LEU A 23 -3.53 13.49 -4.76
N SER A 24 -2.93 14.37 -3.96
CA SER A 24 -2.27 15.58 -4.46
C SER A 24 -1.13 15.25 -5.44
N HIS A 25 -0.33 14.23 -5.15
CA HIS A 25 0.76 13.79 -6.01
C HIS A 25 0.22 13.20 -7.32
N LEU A 26 -0.76 12.30 -7.26
CA LEU A 26 -1.41 11.72 -8.43
C LEU A 26 -2.03 12.80 -9.32
N ASN A 27 -2.75 13.75 -8.73
CA ASN A 27 -3.35 14.87 -9.44
C ASN A 27 -2.29 15.72 -10.15
N LYS A 28 -1.13 15.96 -9.55
CA LYS A 28 -0.04 16.72 -10.19
C LYS A 28 0.63 15.93 -11.31
N THR A 29 0.93 14.66 -11.08
CA THR A 29 1.66 13.81 -12.03
C THR A 29 0.82 13.48 -13.26
N PHE A 30 -0.48 13.24 -13.10
CA PHE A 30 -1.37 12.75 -14.16
C PHE A 30 -2.41 13.76 -14.65
N ALA A 31 -2.32 15.04 -14.25
CA ALA A 31 -3.26 16.09 -14.65
C ALA A 31 -3.55 16.14 -16.16
N GLN A 32 -2.53 15.86 -16.99
CA GLN A 32 -2.63 15.94 -18.46
C GLN A 32 -2.88 14.58 -19.13
N HIS A 33 -3.00 13.51 -18.35
CA HIS A 33 -3.15 12.17 -18.90
C HIS A 33 -4.59 11.92 -19.37
N PRO A 34 -4.84 11.48 -20.62
CA PRO A 34 -6.19 11.38 -21.19
C PRO A 34 -7.11 10.39 -20.47
N HIS A 35 -6.52 9.41 -19.78
CA HIS A 35 -7.22 8.38 -19.01
C HIS A 35 -7.33 8.68 -17.52
N TYR A 36 -6.88 9.84 -17.05
CA TYR A 36 -6.94 10.23 -15.64
C TYR A 36 -7.91 11.40 -15.45
N GLN A 37 -8.71 11.34 -14.40
CA GLN A 37 -9.57 12.46 -14.00
C GLN A 37 -9.48 12.68 -12.49
N PRO A 38 -9.14 13.90 -12.04
CA PRO A 38 -9.07 14.23 -10.61
C PRO A 38 -10.46 14.31 -9.98
N GLY A 39 -10.56 13.92 -8.71
CA GLY A 39 -11.74 14.08 -7.86
C GLY A 39 -11.36 14.64 -6.48
N ALA A 40 -12.38 14.90 -5.64
CA ALA A 40 -12.18 15.51 -4.31
C ALA A 40 -11.63 14.51 -3.29
N GLU A 41 -12.27 13.35 -3.17
CA GLU A 41 -11.90 12.28 -2.23
C GLU A 41 -11.19 11.11 -2.95
N GLY A 42 -10.81 11.29 -4.21
CA GLY A 42 -10.49 10.20 -5.10
C GLY A 42 -10.10 10.61 -6.51
N PHE A 43 -9.89 9.63 -7.37
CA PHE A 43 -9.59 9.83 -8.79
C PHE A 43 -10.29 8.79 -9.64
N LEU A 44 -10.45 9.09 -10.93
CA LEU A 44 -11.05 8.19 -11.90
C LEU A 44 -10.04 7.78 -12.95
N VAL A 45 -10.07 6.50 -13.33
CA VAL A 45 -9.27 5.94 -14.40
C VAL A 45 -10.19 5.41 -15.49
N LYS A 46 -9.95 5.85 -16.72
CA LYS A 46 -10.71 5.43 -17.91
C LYS A 46 -10.08 4.15 -18.48
N HIS A 47 -10.64 3.00 -18.10
CA HIS A 47 -10.19 1.70 -18.61
C HIS A 47 -10.93 1.33 -19.90
N TYR A 48 -10.43 0.31 -20.61
CA TYR A 48 -11.08 -0.18 -21.83
C TYR A 48 -12.53 -0.67 -21.59
N ALA A 49 -12.81 -1.15 -20.38
CA ALA A 49 -14.12 -1.67 -19.96
C ALA A 49 -15.01 -0.62 -19.29
N GLY A 50 -14.58 0.65 -19.29
CA GLY A 50 -15.30 1.76 -18.68
C GLY A 50 -14.51 2.48 -17.60
N ASP A 51 -15.16 3.47 -17.03
CA ASP A 51 -14.57 4.38 -16.07
C ASP A 51 -14.72 3.83 -14.65
N VAL A 52 -13.63 3.83 -13.88
CA VAL A 52 -13.59 3.34 -12.51
C VAL A 52 -13.14 4.46 -11.59
N ALA A 53 -13.95 4.75 -10.57
CA ALA A 53 -13.63 5.71 -9.52
C ALA A 53 -12.98 5.00 -8.33
N TYR A 54 -11.88 5.56 -7.85
CA TYR A 54 -11.11 5.09 -6.70
C TYR A 54 -11.17 6.13 -5.58
N ASN A 55 -11.51 5.69 -4.36
CA ASN A 55 -11.38 6.48 -3.14
C ASN A 55 -9.97 6.27 -2.57
N VAL A 56 -9.27 7.32 -2.19
CA VAL A 56 -7.90 7.22 -1.65
C VAL A 56 -7.83 6.81 -0.19
N ASP A 57 -8.95 6.82 0.54
CA ASP A 57 -9.00 6.49 1.95
C ASP A 57 -8.41 5.10 2.27
N GLY A 58 -7.36 5.09 3.11
CA GLY A 58 -6.65 3.90 3.55
C GLY A 58 -5.75 3.27 2.47
N PHE A 59 -5.48 3.94 1.35
CA PHE A 59 -4.58 3.41 0.31
C PHE A 59 -3.18 3.16 0.85
N CYS A 60 -2.60 4.15 1.54
CA CYS A 60 -1.24 4.04 2.04
C CYS A 60 -1.15 3.00 3.17
N ASP A 61 -2.16 2.92 4.03
CA ASP A 61 -2.22 1.92 5.11
C ASP A 61 -2.25 0.50 4.57
N ARG A 62 -3.06 0.26 3.53
CA ARG A 62 -3.12 -1.05 2.86
C ARG A 62 -1.84 -1.36 2.10
N ASN A 63 -1.17 -0.36 1.54
CA ASN A 63 0.07 -0.56 0.80
C ASN A 63 1.27 -0.86 1.72
N ARG A 64 1.27 -0.32 2.95
CA ARG A 64 2.35 -0.56 3.92
C ARG A 64 2.44 -2.01 4.39
N ASP A 65 1.34 -2.76 4.30
CA ASP A 65 1.24 -4.20 4.61
C ASP A 65 2.01 -4.63 5.88
N VAL A 66 1.91 -3.80 6.94
CA VAL A 66 2.72 -3.97 8.14
C VAL A 66 2.25 -5.19 8.91
N LEU A 67 3.13 -6.18 9.00
CA LEU A 67 2.96 -7.33 9.88
C LEU A 67 3.72 -7.10 11.18
N TYR A 68 3.07 -7.36 12.31
CA TYR A 68 3.71 -7.23 13.62
C TYR A 68 4.82 -8.28 13.77
N PRO A 69 6.07 -7.88 14.10
CA PRO A 69 7.20 -8.80 14.25
C PRO A 69 6.92 -9.92 15.26
N ASP A 70 6.23 -9.60 16.35
CA ASP A 70 5.89 -10.55 17.41
C ASP A 70 4.98 -11.68 16.91
N LEU A 71 4.06 -11.39 15.98
CA LEU A 71 3.20 -12.41 15.37
C LEU A 71 4.02 -13.35 14.48
N ILE A 72 5.01 -12.82 13.78
CA ILE A 72 5.90 -13.62 12.93
C ILE A 72 6.76 -14.54 13.80
N LEU A 73 7.36 -14.01 14.86
CA LEU A 73 8.15 -14.78 15.83
C LEU A 73 7.31 -15.87 16.52
N LEU A 74 6.04 -15.56 16.85
CA LEU A 74 5.12 -16.52 17.45
C LEU A 74 4.78 -17.67 16.49
N MET A 75 4.52 -17.36 15.22
CA MET A 75 4.22 -18.37 14.20
C MET A 75 5.43 -19.27 13.92
N GLN A 76 6.64 -18.71 14.00
CA GLN A 76 7.91 -19.46 13.90
C GLN A 76 8.19 -20.31 15.14
N GLY A 77 7.83 -19.86 16.35
CA GLY A 77 8.01 -20.64 17.59
C GLY A 77 7.03 -21.81 17.77
N SER A 78 6.03 -21.94 16.87
CA SER A 78 4.96 -22.92 17.00
C SER A 78 5.42 -24.33 16.65
N SER A 79 5.79 -25.11 17.67
CA SER A 79 6.33 -26.49 17.55
C SER A 79 5.34 -27.54 17.00
N LYS A 80 4.07 -27.18 16.77
CA LYS A 80 3.01 -28.12 16.37
C LYS A 80 2.84 -28.29 14.87
N SER A 81 3.46 -27.47 14.03
CA SER A 81 3.22 -27.50 12.58
C SER A 81 4.47 -27.11 11.78
N VAL A 82 4.98 -28.09 11.04
CA VAL A 82 6.06 -27.92 10.06
C VAL A 82 5.63 -26.99 8.90
N PHE A 83 4.33 -26.93 8.62
CA PHE A 83 3.75 -26.06 7.59
C PHE A 83 3.90 -24.57 7.94
N PHE A 84 3.65 -24.18 9.20
CA PHE A 84 3.84 -22.78 9.62
C PHE A 84 5.32 -22.38 9.59
N HIS A 85 6.22 -23.27 9.99
CA HIS A 85 7.65 -23.05 9.81
C HIS A 85 8.03 -22.84 8.34
N SER A 86 7.48 -23.65 7.43
CA SER A 86 7.77 -23.53 5.99
C SER A 86 7.28 -22.22 5.37
N ILE A 87 6.16 -21.66 5.85
CA ILE A 87 5.60 -20.40 5.32
C ILE A 87 6.29 -19.17 5.90
N PHE A 88 6.63 -19.21 7.20
CA PHE A 88 7.16 -18.04 7.90
C PHE A 88 8.69 -17.97 7.96
N ASN A 89 9.43 -18.98 7.48
CA ASN A 89 10.90 -18.92 7.38
C ASN A 89 11.39 -17.95 6.30
N SER A 90 10.61 -17.72 5.23
CA SER A 90 10.95 -16.79 4.13
C SER A 90 10.66 -15.32 4.47
N CYS A 91 10.00 -15.02 5.59
CA CYS A 91 9.63 -13.65 5.96
C CYS A 91 10.80 -12.79 6.50
N LEU A 92 11.98 -13.37 6.73
CA LEU A 92 13.16 -12.62 7.20
C LEU A 92 13.63 -11.54 6.21
N ASP A 93 13.37 -11.70 4.91
CA ASP A 93 13.80 -10.73 3.90
C ASP A 93 12.93 -9.44 3.87
N ILE A 94 11.78 -9.44 4.56
CA ILE A 94 10.81 -8.33 4.54
C ILE A 94 10.96 -7.41 5.76
N ILE A 95 11.57 -7.88 6.86
CA ILE A 95 11.64 -7.12 8.14
C ILE A 95 12.98 -6.37 8.28
N VAL A 96 13.97 -6.67 7.43
CA VAL A 96 15.36 -6.15 7.56
C VAL A 96 15.70 -5.08 6.52
N ASN A 97 14.78 -4.67 5.63
CA ASN A 97 14.97 -3.55 4.71
C ASN A 97 13.96 -2.43 4.96
#